data_AF-A0A022J5K6-F1
#
_entry.id   AF-A0A022J5K6-F1
#
_cell.length_a   1.000
_cell.length_b   1.000
_cell.length_c   1.000
_cell.angle_alpha   90.00
_cell.angle_beta   90.00
_cell.angle_gamma   90.00
#
_symmetry.space_group_name_H-M   'P 1'
#
loop_
_entity.id
_entity.type
_entity.pdbx_description
1 polymer ?
#
loop_
_entity_poly.entity_id
_entity_poly.type
_entity_poly.pdbx_seq_one_letter_code
_entity_poly.pdbx_strand_id
1 'polypeptide(L)'
;MVKFGGAIQSICSAASGCPITLVSDNTGATFGFKFGGTNTSTGFVLDGFYAGVDPTGLTFGNTGASSKFDASLNNVTLGNMSTQNTTTFNNLPNGSMGSFGVTGVSVTDFKMKVSGF
;
A
#
# COMPACT_ATOMS: atom_id res chain seq x y z
N MET A 1 16.23 16.68 6.74
CA MET A 1 15.88 15.49 5.94
C MET A 1 16.36 14.25 6.68
N VAL A 2 15.47 13.26 6.85
CA VAL A 2 15.76 11.96 7.45
C VAL A 2 15.97 10.97 6.32
N LYS A 3 17.09 10.22 6.37
CA LYS A 3 17.34 9.11 5.45
C LYS A 3 16.94 7.81 6.14
N PHE A 4 16.31 6.92 5.39
CA PHE A 4 16.00 5.59 5.88
C PHE A 4 17.17 4.65 5.60
N GLY A 5 17.28 3.61 6.42
CA GLY A 5 18.23 2.52 6.23
C GLY A 5 17.59 1.20 6.67
N GLY A 6 18.23 0.10 6.28
CA GLY A 6 17.71 -1.24 6.52
C GLY A 6 16.77 -1.71 5.42
N ALA A 7 15.93 -2.69 5.71
CA ALA A 7 15.06 -3.30 4.71
C ALA A 7 13.72 -3.76 5.28
N ILE A 8 12.71 -3.77 4.42
CA ILE A 8 11.40 -4.35 4.70
C ILE A 8 11.37 -5.73 4.06
N GLN A 9 11.29 -6.79 4.87
CA GLN A 9 11.12 -8.13 4.31
C GLN A 9 9.71 -8.32 3.76
N SER A 10 8.70 -7.97 4.56
CA SER A 10 7.30 -7.94 4.15
C SER A 10 6.47 -7.04 5.04
N ILE A 11 5.39 -6.49 4.50
CA ILE A 11 4.26 -5.98 5.25
C ILE A 11 3.14 -6.98 5.02
N CYS A 12 2.89 -7.81 6.03
CA CYS A 12 2.07 -9.00 5.98
C CYS A 12 2.56 -10.11 5.03
N SER A 13 2.71 -11.32 5.57
CA SER A 13 3.13 -12.52 4.84
C SER A 13 2.00 -13.51 4.55
N ALA A 14 0.76 -13.20 4.98
CA ALA A 14 -0.40 -14.06 4.70
C ALA A 14 -0.70 -14.10 3.18
N ALA A 15 -1.10 -15.27 2.68
CA ALA A 15 -1.32 -15.48 1.24
C ALA A 15 -2.34 -14.47 0.64
N SER A 16 -3.42 -14.19 1.38
CA SER A 16 -4.47 -13.23 1.05
C SER A 16 -4.19 -11.80 1.54
N GLY A 17 -3.03 -11.53 2.13
CA GLY A 17 -2.75 -10.27 2.81
C GLY A 17 -3.48 -10.11 4.14
N CYS A 18 -3.11 -9.06 4.88
CA CYS A 18 -3.64 -8.74 6.20
C CYS A 18 -4.77 -7.73 6.05
N PRO A 19 -5.89 -7.93 6.77
CA PRO A 19 -7.04 -7.05 6.64
C PRO A 19 -6.70 -5.63 7.11
N ILE A 20 -6.90 -4.67 6.21
CA ILE A 20 -6.93 -3.24 6.50
C ILE A 20 -8.36 -2.78 6.28
N THR A 21 -8.90 -2.05 7.26
CA THR A 21 -10.21 -1.42 7.17
C THR A 21 -10.06 0.08 7.27
N LEU A 22 -10.47 0.78 6.22
CA LEU A 22 -10.65 2.24 6.21
C LEU A 22 -12.09 2.52 6.64
N VAL A 23 -12.26 3.39 7.64
CA VAL A 23 -13.56 3.69 8.25
C VAL A 23 -13.91 5.15 8.04
N SER A 24 -15.14 5.41 7.62
CA SER A 24 -15.77 6.72 7.52
C SER A 24 -17.21 6.61 8.01
N ASP A 25 -17.45 6.95 9.27
CA ASP A 25 -18.72 6.72 9.96
C ASP A 25 -19.22 5.28 9.80
N ASN A 26 -20.40 5.09 9.20
CA ASN A 26 -21.00 3.78 8.92
C ASN A 26 -20.55 3.18 7.59
N THR A 27 -19.64 3.80 6.85
CA THR A 27 -19.10 3.31 5.57
C THR A 27 -17.64 2.94 5.72
N GLY A 28 -17.17 1.95 4.98
CA GLY A 28 -15.77 1.58 4.98
C GLY A 28 -15.31 0.83 3.74
N ALA A 29 -14.01 0.62 3.69
CA ALA A 29 -13.33 -0.21 2.71
C ALA A 29 -12.48 -1.23 3.46
N THR A 30 -12.66 -2.51 3.18
CA THR A 30 -11.83 -3.58 3.73
C THR A 30 -11.09 -4.28 2.61
N PHE A 31 -9.79 -4.49 2.78
CA PHE A 31 -8.97 -5.23 1.82
C PHE A 31 -7.80 -5.90 2.54
N GLY A 32 -7.36 -7.04 2.02
CA GLY A 32 -6.13 -7.70 2.45
C GLY A 32 -4.92 -7.08 1.75
N PHE A 33 -4.08 -6.34 2.47
CA PHE A 33 -2.84 -5.79 1.91
C PHE A 33 -1.67 -6.73 2.16
N LYS A 34 -0.82 -6.90 1.14
CA LYS A 34 0.50 -7.52 1.28
C LYS A 34 1.54 -6.75 0.47
N PHE A 35 2.75 -6.69 1.00
CA PHE A 35 3.92 -6.14 0.33
C PHE A 35 5.14 -6.99 0.70
N GLY A 36 6.05 -7.22 -0.24
CA GLY A 36 7.30 -7.91 0.04
C GLY A 36 8.38 -7.62 -0.98
N GLY A 37 9.63 -7.52 -0.52
CA GLY A 37 10.77 -7.47 -1.43
C GLY A 37 10.94 -8.81 -2.13
N THR A 38 11.24 -8.80 -3.43
CA THR A 38 11.39 -10.06 -4.19
C THR A 38 12.70 -10.78 -3.89
N ASN A 39 13.69 -10.06 -3.32
CA ASN A 39 14.91 -10.67 -2.80
C ASN A 39 14.65 -11.14 -1.36
N THR A 40 14.68 -12.45 -1.14
CA THR A 40 14.41 -13.05 0.17
C THR A 40 15.55 -12.89 1.17
N SER A 41 16.76 -12.59 0.71
CA SER A 41 17.93 -12.40 1.58
C SER A 41 18.06 -10.95 2.06
N THR A 42 17.68 -9.98 1.21
CA THR A 42 17.86 -8.55 1.50
C THR A 42 16.56 -7.78 1.67
N GLY A 43 15.42 -8.35 1.30
CA GLY A 43 14.12 -7.67 1.31
C GLY A 43 14.07 -6.48 0.35
N PHE A 44 13.14 -5.56 0.63
CA PHE A 44 13.05 -4.25 -0.01
C PHE A 44 13.94 -3.26 0.75
N VAL A 45 15.10 -2.96 0.20
CA VAL A 45 16.11 -2.08 0.83
C VAL A 45 15.62 -0.63 0.82
N LEU A 46 15.71 0.02 1.98
CA LEU A 46 15.29 1.42 2.20
C LEU A 46 16.41 2.43 1.96
N ASP A 47 17.62 1.96 1.70
CA ASP A 47 18.75 2.83 1.38
C ASP A 47 18.42 3.70 0.16
N GLY A 48 18.71 5.00 0.28
CA GLY A 48 18.35 5.99 -0.74
C GLY A 48 16.94 6.55 -0.61
N PHE A 49 16.05 5.96 0.20
CA PHE A 49 14.79 6.60 0.57
C PHE A 49 15.03 7.72 1.59
N TYR A 50 14.26 8.80 1.47
CA TYR A 50 14.33 9.94 2.37
C TYR A 50 12.96 10.57 2.59
N ALA A 51 12.83 11.24 3.74
CA ALA A 51 11.72 12.12 4.07
C ALA A 51 12.24 13.48 4.57
N GLY A 52 11.57 14.56 4.25
CA GLY A 52 11.97 15.91 4.64
C GLY A 52 10.77 16.82 4.84
N VAL A 53 10.95 17.82 5.72
CA VAL A 53 10.05 18.96 5.81
C VAL A 53 10.67 20.07 4.98
N ASP A 54 9.93 20.57 4.00
CA ASP A 54 10.26 21.74 3.20
C ASP A 54 9.30 22.88 3.56
N PRO A 55 9.62 24.15 3.24
CA PRO A 55 8.74 25.29 3.55
C PRO A 55 7.31 25.20 2.98
N THR A 56 7.10 24.27 2.04
CA THR A 56 5.85 24.10 1.29
C THR A 56 5.24 22.71 1.45
N GLY A 57 5.73 21.88 2.39
CA GLY A 57 5.14 20.57 2.67
C GLY A 57 6.13 19.50 3.13
N LEU A 58 5.66 18.26 3.13
CA LEU A 58 6.45 17.06 3.41
C LEU A 58 6.86 16.40 2.10
N THR A 59 8.15 16.13 1.94
CA THR A 59 8.71 15.46 0.77
C THR A 59 9.14 14.05 1.15
N PHE A 60 8.79 13.08 0.32
CA PHE A 60 9.26 11.70 0.37
C PHE A 60 9.87 11.34 -0.98
N GLY A 61 10.98 10.61 -0.98
CA GLY A 61 11.59 10.22 -2.24
C GLY A 61 12.57 9.07 -2.13
N ASN A 62 13.02 8.59 -3.29
CA ASN A 62 14.13 7.65 -3.44
C ASN A 62 15.05 8.13 -4.55
N THR A 63 16.35 8.04 -4.31
CA THR A 63 17.36 8.31 -5.35
C THR A 63 17.71 7.01 -6.06
N GLY A 64 17.65 7.01 -7.39
CA GLY A 64 17.95 5.83 -8.20
C GLY A 64 16.75 4.87 -8.28
N ALA A 65 17.04 3.58 -8.37
CA ALA A 65 16.04 2.53 -8.46
C ALA A 65 15.80 1.87 -7.10
N SER A 66 14.52 1.71 -6.75
CA SER A 66 14.16 0.90 -5.59
C SER A 66 14.53 -0.57 -5.79
N SER A 67 14.63 -1.32 -4.69
CA SER A 67 14.58 -2.78 -4.75
C SER A 67 13.30 -3.23 -5.46
N LYS A 68 13.34 -4.41 -6.10
CA LYS A 68 12.14 -5.02 -6.67
C LYS A 68 11.20 -5.50 -5.56
N PHE A 69 9.91 -5.31 -5.75
CA PHE A 69 8.89 -5.72 -4.79
C PHE A 69 7.63 -6.26 -5.47
N ASP A 70 6.89 -7.04 -4.69
CA ASP A 70 5.52 -7.45 -4.98
C ASP A 70 4.59 -6.71 -4.02
N ALA A 71 3.46 -6.23 -4.53
CA ALA A 71 2.42 -5.62 -3.70
C ALA A 71 1.05 -6.05 -4.20
N SER A 72 0.13 -6.37 -3.30
CA SER A 72 -1.24 -6.67 -3.69
C SER A 72 -2.28 -6.24 -2.66
N LEU A 73 -3.46 -5.92 -3.18
CA LEU A 73 -4.72 -5.76 -2.48
C LEU A 73 -5.59 -6.96 -2.87
N ASN A 74 -6.00 -7.75 -1.90
CA ASN A 74 -6.88 -8.91 -2.11
C ASN A 74 -8.19 -8.68 -1.38
N ASN A 75 -9.25 -9.40 -1.76
CA ASN A 75 -10.53 -9.40 -1.04
C ASN A 75 -11.10 -7.99 -0.81
N VAL A 76 -10.94 -7.11 -1.80
CA VAL A 76 -11.39 -5.72 -1.70
C VAL A 76 -12.91 -5.67 -1.61
N THR A 77 -13.40 -5.07 -0.53
CA THR A 77 -14.81 -4.88 -0.21
C THR A 77 -15.04 -3.41 0.12
N LEU A 78 -16.07 -2.80 -0.45
CA LEU A 78 -16.47 -1.41 -0.18
C LEU A 78 -17.93 -1.42 0.29
N GLY A 79 -18.29 -0.62 1.29
CA GLY A 79 -19.70 -0.50 1.70
C GLY A 79 -19.96 -0.13 3.14
N ASN A 80 -21.22 -0.20 3.51
CA ASN A 80 -21.65 0.03 4.88
C ASN A 80 -21.05 -1.05 5.80
N MET A 81 -20.40 -0.59 6.87
CA MET A 81 -19.82 -1.48 7.88
C MET A 81 -20.93 -2.25 8.60
N SER A 82 -20.68 -3.53 8.86
CA SER A 82 -21.61 -4.46 9.54
C SER A 82 -22.91 -4.79 8.80
N THR A 83 -23.18 -4.18 7.64
CA THR A 83 -24.26 -4.58 6.73
C THR A 83 -23.64 -5.23 5.50
N GLN A 84 -23.47 -6.55 5.54
CA GLN A 84 -23.35 -7.31 4.29
C GLN A 84 -24.70 -7.24 3.58
N ASN A 85 -24.95 -6.20 2.78
CA ASN A 85 -25.86 -6.41 1.66
C ASN A 85 -25.13 -7.41 0.75
N THR A 86 -25.52 -8.68 0.82
CA THR A 86 -24.85 -9.79 0.12
C THR A 86 -24.89 -9.63 -1.40
N THR A 87 -25.61 -8.63 -1.92
CA THR A 87 -25.82 -8.49 -3.34
C THR A 87 -25.43 -7.15 -3.92
N THR A 88 -25.28 -6.02 -3.19
CA THR A 88 -24.89 -4.74 -3.83
C THR A 88 -24.14 -3.71 -2.97
N PHE A 89 -23.12 -3.05 -3.55
CA PHE A 89 -22.55 -1.75 -3.14
C PHE A 89 -22.86 -0.72 -4.23
N ASN A 90 -23.65 0.32 -3.92
CA ASN A 90 -24.01 1.39 -4.88
C ASN A 90 -24.52 0.84 -6.24
N ASN A 91 -25.47 -0.09 -6.23
CA ASN A 91 -26.01 -0.79 -7.42
C ASN A 91 -25.01 -1.67 -8.20
N LEU A 92 -23.75 -1.80 -7.78
CA LEU A 92 -22.84 -2.85 -8.27
C LEU A 92 -22.93 -4.07 -7.36
N PRO A 93 -22.86 -5.32 -7.88
CA PRO A 93 -22.85 -6.49 -7.03
C PRO A 93 -21.80 -6.40 -5.91
N ASN A 94 -22.18 -6.66 -4.65
CA ASN A 94 -21.23 -6.78 -3.54
C ASN A 94 -20.45 -8.08 -3.69
N GLY A 95 -19.53 -8.09 -4.64
CA GLY A 95 -18.55 -9.15 -4.86
C GLY A 95 -17.17 -8.60 -4.55
N SER A 96 -16.29 -9.46 -4.04
CA SER A 96 -14.85 -9.19 -4.02
C SER A 96 -14.45 -8.57 -5.35
N MET A 97 -13.88 -7.37 -5.36
CA MET A 97 -13.37 -6.76 -6.61
C MET A 97 -12.15 -7.52 -7.17
N GLY A 98 -11.87 -8.72 -6.65
CA GLY A 98 -10.72 -9.54 -7.01
C GLY A 98 -9.46 -9.13 -6.26
N SER A 99 -8.35 -9.66 -6.74
CA SER A 99 -7.01 -9.27 -6.28
C SER A 99 -6.38 -8.36 -7.31
N PHE A 100 -5.88 -7.21 -6.85
CA PHE A 100 -5.08 -6.28 -7.64
C PHE A 100 -3.65 -6.33 -7.13
N GLY A 101 -2.67 -6.38 -8.02
CA GLY A 101 -1.29 -6.38 -7.58
C GLY A 101 -0.29 -6.21 -8.70
N VAL A 102 0.94 -6.00 -8.27
CA VAL A 102 2.13 -5.89 -9.10
C VAL A 102 3.16 -6.89 -8.59
N THR A 103 3.91 -7.49 -9.51
CA THR A 103 4.97 -8.45 -9.18
C THR A 103 6.29 -8.06 -9.83
N GLY A 104 7.37 -8.06 -9.07
CA GLY A 104 8.73 -7.79 -9.55
C GLY A 104 8.97 -6.36 -10.00
N VAL A 105 8.16 -5.40 -9.55
CA VAL A 105 8.26 -4.00 -9.98
C VAL A 105 9.34 -3.26 -9.19
N SER A 106 9.95 -2.28 -9.82
CA SER A 106 10.86 -1.31 -9.20
C SER A 106 10.46 0.10 -9.63
N VAL A 107 10.61 1.07 -8.74
CA VAL A 107 10.34 2.47 -9.04
C VAL A 107 11.66 3.21 -9.14
N THR A 108 11.85 3.98 -10.21
CA THR A 108 12.99 4.89 -10.37
C THR A 108 12.56 6.31 -10.08
N ASP A 109 13.43 7.07 -9.40
CA ASP A 109 13.24 8.50 -9.13
C ASP A 109 11.91 8.81 -8.45
N PHE A 110 11.52 7.97 -7.48
CA PHE A 110 10.31 8.19 -6.70
C PHE A 110 10.38 9.55 -6.01
N LYS A 111 9.37 10.38 -6.24
CA LYS A 111 9.19 11.68 -5.61
C LYS A 111 7.72 11.90 -5.30
N MET A 112 7.43 12.15 -4.04
CA MET A 112 6.11 12.49 -3.54
C MET A 112 6.22 13.72 -2.67
N LYS A 113 5.28 14.65 -2.83
CA LYS A 113 5.16 15.83 -1.97
C LYS A 113 3.73 15.92 -1.48
N VAL A 114 3.58 16.13 -0.18
CA VAL A 114 2.31 16.40 0.48
C VAL A 114 2.34 17.84 0.97
N SER A 115 1.50 18.68 0.40
CA SER A 115 1.32 20.08 0.81
C SER A 115 -0.08 20.31 1.34
N GLY A 116 -0.20 21.16 2.36
CA GLY A 116 -1.49 21.69 2.80
C GLY A 116 -1.93 22.89 1.95
N PHE A 117 -3.20 23.26 2.07
CA PHE A 117 -3.75 24.53 1.62
C PHE A 117 -3.56 25.61 2.68
#